data_AF-A0A2H9NWA4-F1
#
_entry.id   AF-A0A2H9NWA4-F1
#
_cell.length_a   1.000
_cell.length_b   1.000
_cell.length_c   1.000
_cell.angle_alpha   90.00
_cell.angle_beta   90.00
_cell.angle_gamma   90.00
#
_symmetry.space_group_name_H-M   'P 1'
#
loop_
_entity.id
_entity.type
_entity.pdbx_description
1 polymer ?
#
loop_
_entity_poly.entity_id
_entity_poly.type
_entity_poly.pdbx_seq_one_letter_code
_entity_poly.pdbx_strand_id
1 'polypeptide(L)'
;MVFLGYMHFTTHIMAGILLGIVLVALFPLGQPLLFFAVLVLFSVFPDVDTTKSTLGKRVFIVGLLFRHRGIFHSMIAALFFSGLVFAVFWHAEPAIAAFAGYGCHLLLDAL
;
A
#
# COMPACT_ATOMS: atom_id res chain seq x y z
N MET A 1 0.77 27.46 -11.99
CA MET A 1 1.71 26.39 -11.59
C MET A 1 1.09 25.71 -10.38
N VAL A 2 0.20 24.74 -10.62
CA VAL A 2 -0.51 24.02 -9.56
C VAL A 2 0.41 22.88 -9.12
N PHE A 3 0.97 22.98 -7.93
CA PHE A 3 1.57 21.83 -7.25
C PHE A 3 0.42 20.90 -6.84
N LEU A 4 0.03 19.99 -7.74
CA LEU A 4 -0.78 18.82 -7.36
C LEU A 4 0.06 18.01 -6.37
N GLY A 5 -0.50 17.84 -5.16
CA GLY A 5 0.20 17.36 -3.98
C GLY A 5 0.88 16.02 -4.19
N TYR A 6 2.19 15.99 -3.95
CA TYR A 6 2.86 14.75 -3.57
C TYR A 6 2.57 14.55 -2.08
N MET A 7 1.68 13.62 -1.73
CA MET A 7 1.66 13.12 -0.36
C MET A 7 2.98 12.40 -0.11
N HIS A 8 3.64 12.74 0.99
CA HIS A 8 4.94 12.18 1.31
C HIS A 8 4.76 10.75 1.85
N PHE A 9 5.73 9.88 1.59
CA PHE A 9 5.82 8.52 2.15
C PHE A 9 5.47 8.44 3.64
N THR A 10 5.86 9.45 4.43
CA THR A 10 5.52 9.55 5.86
C THR A 10 4.01 9.63 6.11
N THR A 11 3.26 10.33 5.26
CA THR A 11 1.82 10.46 5.40
C THR A 11 1.11 9.14 5.14
N HIS A 12 1.56 8.37 4.15
CA HIS A 12 1.02 7.03 3.89
C HIS A 12 1.31 6.07 5.05
N ILE A 13 2.54 6.09 5.60
CA ILE A 13 2.86 5.31 6.81
C ILE A 13 1.95 5.72 7.98
N MET A 14 1.84 7.02 8.27
CA MET A 14 1.06 7.49 9.41
C MET A 14 -0.42 7.12 9.27
N ALA A 15 -0.97 7.24 8.06
CA ALA A 15 -2.35 6.83 7.79
C ALA A 15 -2.53 5.31 7.89
N GLY A 16 -1.58 4.52 7.39
CA GLY A 16 -1.57 3.07 7.57
C GLY A 16 -1.51 2.67 9.04
N ILE A 17 -0.66 3.29 9.85
CA ILE A 17 -0.58 3.06 11.30
C ILE A 17 -1.92 3.42 11.96
N LEU A 18 -2.48 4.60 11.66
CA LEU A 18 -3.75 5.03 12.24
C LEU A 18 -4.89 4.07 11.87
N LEU A 19 -5.02 3.72 10.59
CA LEU A 19 -6.03 2.77 10.12
C LEU A 19 -5.83 1.40 10.76
N GLY A 20 -4.59 0.93 10.86
CA GLY A 20 -4.25 -0.33 11.51
C GLY A 20 -4.67 -0.37 12.97
N ILE A 21 -4.41 0.70 13.74
CA ILE A 21 -4.85 0.82 15.14
C ILE A 21 -6.37 0.75 15.22
N VAL A 22 -7.08 1.51 14.38
CA VAL A 22 -8.54 1.53 14.37
C VAL A 22 -9.12 0.15 14.04
N LEU A 23 -8.64 -0.51 12.98
CA LEU A 23 -9.19 -1.81 12.58
C LEU A 23 -8.88 -2.92 13.59
N VAL A 24 -7.68 -2.94 14.16
CA VAL A 24 -7.33 -3.91 15.22
C VAL A 24 -8.16 -3.70 16.47
N ALA A 25 -8.53 -2.45 16.80
CA ALA A 25 -9.39 -2.14 17.95
C ALA A 25 -10.87 -2.48 17.71
N LEU A 26 -11.35 -2.40 16.47
CA LEU A 26 -12.77 -2.60 16.13
C LEU A 26 -13.14 -4.05 15.82
N PHE A 27 -12.18 -4.87 15.37
CA PHE A 27 -12.46 -6.24 14.91
C PHE A 27 -11.73 -7.29 15.74
N PRO A 28 -12.39 -8.41 16.10
CA PRO A 28 -11.75 -9.52 16.79
C PRO A 28 -10.92 -10.35 15.79
N LEU A 29 -9.67 -9.93 15.56
CA LEU A 29 -8.74 -10.61 14.65
C LEU A 29 -8.06 -11.80 15.34
N GLY A 30 -7.90 -12.91 14.64
CA GLY A 30 -7.12 -14.05 15.11
C GLY A 30 -5.62 -13.77 15.15
N GLN A 31 -5.11 -12.93 14.24
CA GLN A 31 -3.68 -12.56 14.15
C GLN A 31 -3.48 -11.04 14.05
N PRO A 32 -3.80 -10.26 15.10
CA PRO A 32 -3.83 -8.80 15.05
C PRO A 32 -2.48 -8.16 14.72
N LEU A 33 -1.37 -8.75 15.19
CA LEU A 33 -0.02 -8.24 14.90
C LEU A 33 0.36 -8.45 13.42
N LEU A 34 0.04 -9.61 12.84
CA LEU A 34 0.27 -9.87 11.42
C LEU A 34 -0.61 -8.96 10.55
N PHE A 35 -1.88 -8.82 10.90
CA PHE A 35 -2.80 -7.90 10.24
C PHE A 35 -2.24 -6.47 10.22
N PHE A 36 -1.83 -5.97 11.39
CA PHE A 36 -1.26 -4.63 11.51
C PHE A 36 0.00 -4.46 10.65
N ALA A 37 0.95 -5.39 10.75
CA ALA A 37 2.21 -5.33 10.01
C ALA A 37 1.98 -5.34 8.49
N VAL A 38 1.11 -6.22 8.00
CA VAL A 38 0.77 -6.32 6.59
C VAL A 38 0.06 -5.04 6.11
N LEU A 39 -0.89 -4.51 6.88
CA LEU A 39 -1.59 -3.28 6.53
C LEU A 39 -0.63 -2.09 6.38
N VAL A 40 0.24 -1.88 7.37
CA VAL A 40 1.21 -0.77 7.32
C VAL A 40 2.18 -0.97 6.15
N LEU A 41 2.66 -2.19 5.91
CA LEU A 41 3.52 -2.50 4.76
C LEU A 41 2.83 -2.15 3.43
N PHE A 42 1.58 -2.57 3.26
CA PHE A 42 0.82 -2.32 2.03
C PHE A 42 0.33 -0.89 1.87
N SER A 43 0.31 -0.09 2.94
CA SER A 43 0.05 1.36 2.86
C SER A 43 1.15 2.15 2.14
N VAL A 44 2.34 1.60 2.03
CA VAL A 44 3.47 2.21 1.31
C VAL A 44 3.98 1.39 0.13
N PHE A 45 3.48 0.16 -0.01
CA PHE A 45 3.88 -0.72 -1.10
C PHE A 45 3.70 -0.11 -2.50
N PRO A 46 2.63 0.67 -2.80
CA PRO A 46 2.48 1.29 -4.11
C PRO A 46 3.58 2.32 -4.45
N ASP A 47 4.17 2.96 -3.44
CA ASP A 47 5.25 3.94 -3.62
C ASP A 47 6.56 3.33 -4.12
N VAL A 48 6.69 1.98 -4.08
CA VAL A 48 7.88 1.27 -4.59
C VAL A 48 8.13 1.58 -6.08
N ASP A 49 7.08 1.91 -6.83
CA ASP A 49 7.13 2.28 -8.25
C ASP A 49 7.74 3.66 -8.53
N THR A 50 7.86 4.54 -7.53
CA THR A 50 8.37 5.89 -7.78
C THR A 50 9.90 5.89 -7.87
N THR A 51 10.43 6.33 -9.02
CA THR A 51 11.87 6.47 -9.33
C THR A 51 12.64 7.45 -8.45
N LYS A 52 11.97 8.13 -7.51
CA LYS A 52 12.59 8.99 -6.49
C LYS A 52 12.91 8.25 -5.18
N SER A 53 12.40 7.04 -4.98
CA SER A 53 12.81 6.21 -3.83
C SER A 53 14.25 5.71 -4.02
N THR A 54 14.97 5.51 -2.91
CA THR A 54 16.35 4.98 -2.91
C THR A 54 16.46 3.64 -3.63
N LEU A 55 15.35 2.89 -3.75
CA LEU A 55 15.22 1.60 -4.42
C LEU A 55 14.96 1.72 -5.94
N GLY A 56 14.14 2.71 -6.36
CA GLY A 56 13.84 2.97 -7.78
C GLY A 56 15.07 3.40 -8.62
N LYS A 57 16.15 3.88 -7.97
CA LYS A 57 17.43 4.18 -8.63
C LYS A 57 18.17 2.95 -9.16
N ARG A 58 17.87 1.74 -8.68
CA ARG A 58 18.51 0.49 -9.14
C ARG A 58 17.79 -0.21 -10.29
N VAL A 59 16.54 0.15 -10.58
CA VAL A 59 15.72 -0.54 -11.60
C VAL A 59 15.26 0.47 -12.66
N PHE A 60 16.23 0.98 -13.43
CA PHE A 60 16.06 2.05 -14.43
C PHE A 60 15.04 1.72 -15.54
N ILE A 61 14.81 0.44 -15.82
CA ILE A 61 13.95 -0.01 -16.94
C ILE A 61 12.46 0.19 -16.64
N VAL A 62 12.04 0.09 -15.37
CA VAL A 62 10.63 0.26 -14.98
C VAL A 62 10.23 1.73 -15.03
N GLY A 63 11.13 2.65 -14.67
CA GLY A 63 10.86 4.10 -14.67
C GLY A 63 10.63 4.75 -16.03
N LEU A 64 11.08 4.12 -17.12
CA LEU A 64 10.98 4.69 -18.47
C LEU A 64 9.64 4.37 -19.15
N LEU A 65 9.03 3.22 -18.82
CA LEU A 65 7.74 2.79 -19.37
C LEU A 65 6.53 3.36 -18.61
N PHE A 66 6.69 3.75 -17.34
CA PHE A 66 5.59 4.18 -16.46
C PHE A 66 5.73 5.64 -16.01
N ARG A 67 5.75 6.57 -16.98
CA ARG A 67 5.77 8.02 -16.72
C ARG A 67 4.47 8.58 -16.12
N HIS A 68 3.39 7.82 -16.15
CA HIS A 68 2.16 8.06 -15.39
C HIS A 68 2.17 7.08 -14.22
N ARG A 69 1.83 7.52 -12.99
CA ARG A 69 1.80 6.72 -11.75
C ARG A 69 1.55 5.23 -12.07
N GLY A 70 2.55 4.38 -11.80
CA GLY A 70 2.71 3.07 -12.44
C GLY A 70 1.57 2.07 -12.21
N ILE A 71 1.72 0.83 -12.67
CA ILE A 71 0.70 -0.23 -12.51
C ILE A 71 0.29 -0.39 -11.04
N PHE A 72 1.21 -0.12 -10.11
CA PHE A 72 0.96 -0.20 -8.69
C PHE A 72 0.02 0.91 -8.17
N HIS A 73 -0.31 1.94 -8.94
CA HIS A 73 -1.32 2.93 -8.54
C HIS A 73 -2.72 2.57 -9.08
N SER A 74 -3.10 1.30 -9.00
CA SER A 74 -4.38 0.81 -9.51
C SER A 74 -5.11 -0.11 -8.52
N MET A 75 -6.45 -0.07 -8.55
CA MET A 75 -7.30 -1.01 -7.81
C MET A 75 -7.07 -2.46 -8.24
N ILE A 76 -6.70 -2.69 -9.49
CA ILE A 76 -6.39 -4.03 -10.00
C ILE A 76 -5.12 -4.57 -9.33
N ALA A 77 -4.08 -3.74 -9.18
CA ALA A 77 -2.89 -4.13 -8.44
C ALA A 77 -3.21 -4.41 -6.95
N ALA A 78 -4.03 -3.57 -6.31
CA ALA A 78 -4.47 -3.82 -4.94
C ALA A 78 -5.14 -5.19 -4.77
N LEU A 79 -6.07 -5.55 -5.67
CA LEU A 79 -6.73 -6.86 -5.67
C LEU A 79 -5.75 -8.00 -5.95
N PHE A 80 -4.88 -7.84 -6.96
CA PHE A 80 -3.89 -8.85 -7.32
C PHE A 80 -2.95 -9.18 -6.15
N PHE A 81 -2.35 -8.16 -5.53
CA PHE A 81 -1.43 -8.38 -4.42
C PHE A 81 -2.14 -8.89 -3.17
N SER A 82 -3.37 -8.46 -2.90
CA SER A 82 -4.17 -9.01 -1.79
C SER A 82 -4.49 -10.50 -2.02
N GLY A 83 -4.78 -10.88 -3.28
CA GLY A 83 -4.96 -12.28 -3.67
C GLY A 83 -3.68 -13.10 -3.52
N LEU A 84 -2.51 -12.53 -3.82
CA LEU A 84 -1.22 -13.17 -3.59
C LEU A 84 -0.96 -13.39 -2.10
N VAL A 85 -1.25 -12.40 -1.26
CA VAL A 85 -1.17 -12.53 0.20
C VAL A 85 -2.12 -13.63 0.69
N PHE A 86 -3.35 -13.68 0.19
CA PHE A 86 -4.27 -14.77 0.50
C PHE A 86 -3.68 -16.14 0.13
N ALA A 87 -3.11 -16.28 -1.07
CA ALA A 87 -2.53 -17.53 -1.54
C ALA A 87 -1.33 -17.99 -0.69
N VAL A 88 -0.51 -17.06 -0.20
CA VAL A 88 0.67 -17.37 0.64
C VAL A 88 0.28 -17.79 2.05
N PHE A 89 -0.63 -17.04 2.69
CA PHE A 89 -0.99 -17.29 4.09
C PHE A 89 -2.16 -18.26 4.25
N TRP A 90 -2.92 -18.51 3.18
CA TRP A 90 -4.17 -19.28 3.21
C TRP A 90 -5.18 -18.77 4.26
N HIS A 91 -5.12 -17.46 4.54
CA HIS A 91 -5.95 -16.79 5.54
C HIS A 91 -6.45 -15.45 4.99
N ALA A 92 -7.71 -15.12 5.30
CA ALA A 92 -8.34 -13.89 4.82
C ALA A 92 -7.82 -12.63 5.53
N GLU A 93 -7.46 -12.72 6.82
CA GLU A 93 -7.05 -11.54 7.61
C GLU A 93 -5.84 -10.79 6.98
N PRO A 94 -4.71 -11.44 6.63
CA PRO A 94 -3.59 -10.74 6.00
C PRO A 94 -3.96 -10.19 4.61
N ALA A 95 -4.81 -10.88 3.85
CA ALA A 95 -5.26 -10.42 2.54
C ALA A 95 -6.13 -9.16 2.63
N ILE A 96 -7.04 -9.12 3.61
CA ILE A 96 -7.85 -7.93 3.92
C ILE A 96 -6.97 -6.78 4.40
N ALA A 97 -5.98 -7.06 5.26
CA ALA A 97 -4.99 -6.07 5.69
C ALA A 97 -4.24 -5.46 4.50
N ALA A 98 -3.78 -6.30 3.57
CA ALA A 98 -3.10 -5.86 2.37
C ALA A 98 -4.01 -4.95 1.52
N PHE A 99 -5.25 -5.36 1.29
CA PHE A 99 -6.21 -4.58 0.52
C PHE A 99 -6.55 -3.25 1.20
N ALA A 100 -6.76 -3.24 2.50
CA ALA A 100 -7.08 -2.05 3.28
C ALA A 100 -5.91 -1.04 3.31
N GLY A 101 -4.68 -1.53 3.51
CA GLY A 101 -3.48 -0.69 3.48
C GLY A 101 -3.27 -0.07 2.09
N TYR A 102 -3.33 -0.89 1.05
CA TYR A 102 -3.21 -0.45 -0.34
C TYR A 102 -4.32 0.53 -0.73
N GLY A 103 -5.56 0.23 -0.36
CA GLY A 103 -6.71 1.10 -0.59
C GLY A 103 -6.54 2.45 0.11
N CYS A 104 -6.06 2.45 1.35
CA CYS A 104 -5.74 3.67 2.09
C CYS A 104 -4.71 4.52 1.34
N HIS A 105 -3.65 3.90 0.81
CA HIS A 105 -2.68 4.59 -0.04
C HIS A 105 -3.35 5.29 -1.22
N LEU A 106 -4.13 4.54 -2.01
CA LEU A 106 -4.76 5.05 -3.24
C LEU A 106 -5.83 6.11 -2.96
N LEU A 107 -6.55 5.99 -1.84
CA LEU A 107 -7.51 7.00 -1.41
C LEU A 107 -6.82 8.32 -1.06
N LEU A 108 -5.72 8.26 -0.31
CA LEU A 108 -4.93 9.45 0.01
C LEU A 108 -4.36 10.10 -1.24
N ASP A 109 -3.86 9.28 -2.18
CA ASP A 109 -3.33 9.76 -3.45
C ASP A 109 -4.36 10.46 -4.36
N ALA A 110 -5.66 10.22 -4.10
CA ALA A 110 -6.79 10.81 -4.81
C ALA A 110 -7.35 12.07 -4.14
N LEU A 111 -6.93 12.39 -2.91
CA LEU A 111 -7.31 13.59 -2.15
C LEU A 111 -6.34 14.76 -2.43
#